data_AF-A0A7G8JKU6-F1
#
_entry.id   AF-A0A7G8JKU6-F1
#
_cell.length_a   1.000
_cell.length_b   1.000
_cell.length_c   1.000
_cell.angle_alpha   90.00
_cell.angle_beta   90.00
_cell.angle_gamma   90.00
#
_symmetry.space_group_name_H-M   'P 1'
#
loop_
_entity.id
_entity.type
_entity.pdbx_description
1 polymer ?
#
loop_
_entity_poly.entity_id
_entity_poly.type
_entity_poly.pdbx_seq_one_letter_code
_entity_poly.pdbx_strand_id
1 'polypeptide(L)' 'MDQVERDNWQRILETLEAAGDCDSGFYRRAQAICNGQPDPLLEQERKDQEQREQSS' A
#
# COMPACT_ATOMS: atom_id res chain seq x y z
N MET A 1 0.10 2.29 -11.34
CA MET A 1 0.98 1.26 -10.77
C MET A 1 1.46 0.36 -11.90
N ASP A 2 2.68 0.57 -12.35
CA ASP A 2 3.31 -0.18 -13.45
C ASP A 2 3.62 -1.62 -13.04
N GLN A 3 3.86 -2.50 -14.03
CA GLN A 3 4.13 -3.92 -13.77
C GLN A 3 5.37 -4.12 -12.89
N VAL A 4 6.44 -3.36 -13.15
CA VAL A 4 7.68 -3.39 -12.36
C VAL A 4 7.41 -3.04 -10.89
N GLU A 5 6.55 -2.07 -10.65
CA GLU A 5 6.21 -1.63 -9.30
C GLU A 5 5.43 -2.73 -8.57
N ARG A 6 4.46 -3.37 -9.25
CA ARG A 6 3.73 -4.53 -8.70
C ARG A 6 4.66 -5.71 -8.40
N ASP A 7 5.61 -6.02 -9.29
CA ASP A 7 6.58 -7.10 -9.08
C ASP A 7 7.47 -6.82 -7.85
N ASN A 8 7.83 -5.56 -7.61
CA ASN A 8 8.58 -5.17 -6.41
C ASN A 8 7.75 -5.34 -5.14
N TRP A 9 6.48 -4.94 -5.16
CA TRP A 9 5.57 -5.14 -4.03
C TRP A 9 5.31 -6.63 -3.74
N GLN A 10 5.25 -7.46 -4.78
CA GLN A 10 5.14 -8.90 -4.62
C GLN A 10 6.35 -9.49 -3.88
N ARG A 11 7.58 -9.09 -4.26
CA ARG A 11 8.80 -9.53 -3.54
C ARG A 11 8.81 -9.09 -2.08
N ILE A 12 8.33 -7.88 -1.80
CA ILE A 12 8.20 -7.36 -0.43
C ILE A 12 7.20 -8.21 0.35
N LEU A 13 6.03 -8.50 -0.23
CA LEU A 13 5.01 -9.36 0.39
C LEU A 13 5.58 -10.73 0.73
N GLU A 14 6.23 -11.40 -0.22
CA GLU A 14 6.86 -12.71 -0.01
C GLU A 14 7.92 -12.68 1.10
N THR A 15 8.71 -11.60 1.17
CA THR A 15 9.73 -11.42 2.22
C THR A 15 9.08 -11.24 3.60
N LEU A 16 8.00 -10.47 3.68
CA LEU A 16 7.26 -10.23 4.92
C LEU A 16 6.54 -11.50 5.40
N GLU A 17 5.96 -12.28 4.48
CA GLU A 17 5.36 -13.58 4.79
C GLU A 17 6.40 -14.57 5.31
N ALA A 18 7.57 -14.64 4.67
CA ALA A 18 8.67 -15.49 5.12
C ALA A 18 9.22 -15.08 6.50
N ALA A 19 9.17 -13.78 6.83
CA ALA A 19 9.55 -13.25 8.13
C ALA A 19 8.45 -13.39 9.20
N GLY A 20 7.21 -13.71 8.80
CA GLY A 20 6.04 -13.72 9.68
C GLY A 20 5.53 -12.32 10.07
N ASP A 21 5.95 -11.28 9.37
CA ASP A 21 5.56 -9.88 9.62
C ASP A 21 4.28 -9.51 8.86
N CYS A 22 3.17 -10.17 9.23
CA CYS A 22 1.87 -10.01 8.56
C CYS A 22 1.02 -8.84 9.11
N ASP A 23 1.53 -8.12 10.11
CA ASP A 23 0.79 -7.04 10.78
C ASP A 23 1.34 -5.64 10.47
N SER A 24 2.51 -5.55 9.82
CA SER A 24 3.09 -4.26 9.47
C SER A 24 2.28 -3.51 8.42
N GLY A 25 2.38 -2.18 8.45
CA GLY A 25 1.76 -1.33 7.43
C GLY A 25 2.29 -1.63 6.02
N PHE A 26 3.54 -2.10 5.91
CA PHE A 26 4.12 -2.55 4.65
C PHE A 26 3.45 -3.82 4.13
N TYR A 27 3.14 -4.78 5.00
CA TYR A 27 2.44 -6.00 4.60
C TYR A 27 1.05 -5.70 4.03
N ARG A 28 0.25 -4.90 4.76
CA ARG A 28 -1.10 -4.53 4.33
C ARG A 28 -1.09 -3.76 3.01
N ARG A 29 -0.10 -2.88 2.83
CA ARG A 29 0.10 -2.13 1.59
C ARG A 29 0.50 -3.05 0.43
N ALA A 30 1.50 -3.91 0.64
CA ALA A 30 1.96 -4.88 -0.36
C ALA A 30 0.82 -5.81 -0.80
N GLN A 31 0.08 -6.35 0.16
CA GLN A 31 -1.07 -7.22 -0.08
C GLN A 31 -2.16 -6.52 -0.89
N ALA A 32 -2.52 -5.28 -0.56
CA ALA A 32 -3.50 -4.49 -1.31
C ALA A 32 -3.06 -4.30 -2.78
N ILE A 33 -1.82 -3.87 -2.98
CA ILE A 33 -1.26 -3.63 -4.31
C ILE A 33 -1.21 -4.92 -5.15
N CYS A 34 -0.78 -6.04 -4.55
CA CYS A 34 -0.74 -7.35 -5.20
C CYS A 34 -2.14 -7.86 -5.57
N ASN A 35 -3.17 -7.52 -4.78
CA ASN A 35 -4.57 -7.83 -5.09
C ASN A 35 -5.22 -6.85 -6.09
N GLY A 36 -4.44 -5.93 -6.68
CA GLY A 36 -4.94 -4.92 -7.61
C GLY A 36 -5.79 -3.83 -6.96
N GLN A 37 -5.76 -3.74 -5.63
CA GLN A 37 -6.40 -2.65 -4.89
C GLN A 37 -5.51 -1.40 -4.91
N PRO A 38 -6.10 -0.19 -4.78
CA PRO A 38 -5.33 1.02 -4.60
C PRO A 38 -4.50 0.96 -3.31
N ASP A 39 -3.38 1.67 -3.33
CA ASP A 39 -2.52 1.79 -2.16
C ASP A 39 -3.27 2.50 -1.01
N PRO A 40 -3.46 1.83 0.14
CA PRO A 40 -4.24 2.39 1.25
C PRO A 40 -3.60 3.65 1.84
N LEU A 41 -2.27 3.80 1.75
CA LEU A 41 -1.58 5.00 2.25
C LEU A 41 -1.82 6.19 1.32
N LEU A 42 -1.64 6.00 0.01
CA LEU A 42 -1.90 7.06 -0.98
C LEU A 42 -3.37 7.49 -0.97
N GLU A 43 -4.29 6.54 -0.77
CA GLU A 43 -5.70 6.87 -0.64
C GLU A 43 -5.99 7.69 0.62
N GLN A 44 -5.35 7.37 1.75
CA GLN A 44 -5.48 8.14 2.97
C GLN A 44 -4.90 9.55 2.80
N GLU A 45 -3.71 9.68 2.22
CA GLU A 45 -3.06 10.98 1.96
C GLU A 45 -3.92 11.88 1.06
N ARG A 46 -4.57 11.29 0.04
CA ARG A 46 -5.52 12.02 -0.82
C ARG A 46 -6.71 12.54 -0.03
N LYS A 47 -7.30 11.70 0.84
CA LYS A 47 -8.43 12.09 1.70
C LYS A 47 -8.03 13.20 2.68
N ASP A 48 -6.84 13.10 3.26
CA ASP A 48 -6.33 14.10 4.20
C ASP A 48 -6.08 15.46 3.51
N GLN A 49 -5.62 15.47 2.27
CA GLN A 49 -5.50 16.69 1.46
C GLN A 49 -6.86 17.31 1.17
N GLU A 50 -7.80 16.51 0.67
CA GLU A 50 -9.15 16.98 0.33
C GLU A 50 -9.86 17.56 1.57
N GLN A 51 -9.70 16.93 2.74
CA GLN A 51 -10.27 17.44 3.99
C GLN A 51 -9.64 18.76 4.45
N ARG A 52 -8.34 18.98 4.21
CA ARG A 52 -7.67 20.26 4.49
C ARG A 52 -8.16 21.36 3.55
N GLU A 53 -8.33 21.05 2.27
CA GLU A 53 -8.83 22.02 1.28
C GLU A 53 -10.29 22.39 1.53
N GLN A 54 -11.14 21.45 1.95
CA GLN A 54 -12.53 21.71 2.34
C GLN A 54 -12.68 22.48 3.66
N SER A 55 -11.64 22.49 4.49
CA SER A 55 -11.61 23.20 5.78
C SER A 55 -10.94 24.57 5.70
N SER A 56 -10.50 25.01 4.51
CA SER A 56 -9.83 26.31 4.25
C SER A 56 -10.73 27.29 3.53
#